data_AF-A0A973BIH5-F1
#
_entry.id   AF-A0A973BIH5-F1
#
_cell.length_a   1.000
_cell.length_b   1.000
_cell.length_c   1.000
_cell.angle_alpha   90.00
_cell.angle_beta   90.00
_cell.angle_gamma   90.00
#
_symmetry.space_group_name_H-M   'P 1'
#
loop_
_entity.id
_entity.type
_entity.pdbx_description
1 polymer ?
#
loop_
_entity_poly.entity_id
_entity_poly.type
_entity_poly.pdbx_seq_one_letter_code
_entity_poly.pdbx_strand_id
1 'polypeptide(L)'
;MNKSSQKLEQISRQCDSHISFYKYNSQNTLSDKYKKGRVDASLWLNEMIYFFLNKEKNFLHDFDEEIKRQKVKVNNVKNPNYKQGLIDELSIIQELIHDRDFN
;
A
#
# COMPACT_ATOMS: atom_id res chain seq x y z
N MET A 1 5.62 -9.89 5.49
CA MET A 1 4.50 -9.51 4.58
C MET A 1 3.18 -9.91 5.19
N ASN A 2 2.22 -9.00 5.27
CA ASN A 2 0.92 -9.32 5.85
C ASN A 2 0.12 -10.26 4.91
N LYS A 3 -0.90 -10.93 5.44
CA LYS A 3 -1.73 -11.90 4.69
C LYS A 3 -2.39 -11.27 3.45
N SER A 4 -2.67 -9.96 3.49
CA SER A 4 -3.33 -9.23 2.42
C SER A 4 -2.38 -8.94 1.25
N SER A 5 -1.16 -8.43 1.48
CA SER A 5 -0.17 -8.22 0.41
C SER A 5 0.22 -9.53 -0.26
N GLN A 6 0.37 -10.62 0.51
CA GLN A 6 0.57 -11.96 -0.07
C GLN A 6 -0.60 -12.39 -0.99
N LYS A 7 -1.84 -12.08 -0.58
CA LYS A 7 -3.03 -12.39 -1.40
C LYS A 7 -3.06 -11.55 -2.67
N LEU A 8 -2.72 -10.27 -2.58
CA LEU A 8 -2.64 -9.37 -3.74
C LEU A 8 -1.56 -9.83 -4.74
N GLU A 9 -0.40 -10.27 -4.27
CA GLU A 9 0.63 -10.84 -5.15
C GLU A 9 0.17 -12.16 -5.82
N GLN A 10 -0.57 -13.01 -5.11
CA GLN A 10 -1.17 -14.21 -5.71
C GLN A 10 -2.15 -13.84 -6.84
N ILE A 11 -2.99 -12.83 -6.62
CA ILE A 11 -3.94 -12.35 -7.62
C ILE A 11 -3.19 -11.74 -8.82
N SER A 12 -2.12 -10.98 -8.58
CA SER A 12 -1.28 -10.43 -9.65
C SER A 12 -0.66 -11.53 -10.53
N ARG A 13 -0.12 -12.59 -9.93
CA ARG A 13 0.36 -13.77 -10.66
C ARG A 13 -0.73 -14.45 -11.50
N GLN A 14 -1.98 -14.46 -11.03
CA GLN A 14 -3.11 -14.96 -11.83
C GLN A 14 -3.43 -14.03 -13.01
N CYS A 15 -3.34 -12.71 -12.84
CA CYS A 15 -3.50 -11.76 -13.93
C CYS A 15 -2.42 -11.94 -15.01
N ASP A 16 -1.17 -12.17 -14.62
CA ASP A 16 -0.06 -12.44 -15.55
C ASP A 16 -0.29 -13.73 -16.35
N SER A 17 -0.78 -14.78 -15.68
CA SER A 17 -1.17 -16.02 -16.33
C SER A 17 -2.30 -15.80 -17.35
N HIS A 18 -3.34 -15.03 -16.98
CA HIS A 18 -4.42 -14.68 -17.90
C HIS A 18 -3.93 -13.87 -19.09
N ILE A 19 -3.06 -12.88 -18.89
CA ILE A 19 -2.47 -12.08 -19.97
C ILE A 19 -1.76 -13.02 -20.95
N SER A 20 -0.92 -13.92 -20.44
CA SER A 20 -0.18 -14.87 -21.27
C SER A 20 -1.11 -15.80 -22.04
N PHE A 21 -2.13 -16.36 -21.36
CA PHE A 21 -3.11 -17.24 -21.97
C PHE A 21 -3.90 -16.55 -23.09
N TYR A 22 -4.47 -15.37 -22.84
CA TYR A 22 -5.32 -14.70 -23.84
C TYR A 22 -4.52 -14.00 -24.95
N LYS A 23 -3.26 -13.61 -24.72
CA LYS A 23 -2.39 -13.05 -25.77
C LYS A 23 -1.82 -14.09 -26.71
N TYR A 24 -1.37 -15.23 -26.19
CA TYR A 24 -0.52 -16.16 -26.94
C TYR A 24 -1.17 -17.51 -27.27
N ASN A 25 -2.28 -17.86 -26.62
CA ASN A 25 -2.94 -19.13 -26.93
C ASN A 25 -3.82 -19.01 -28.18
N SER A 26 -3.24 -19.39 -29.33
CA SER A 26 -3.90 -19.41 -30.64
C SER A 26 -4.95 -20.51 -30.79
N GLN A 27 -4.97 -21.51 -29.90
CA GLN A 27 -5.92 -22.63 -29.96
C GLN A 27 -7.27 -22.31 -29.30
N ASN A 28 -7.43 -21.15 -28.67
CA ASN A 28 -8.72 -20.77 -28.10
C ASN A 28 -9.67 -20.24 -29.19
N THR A 29 -10.90 -20.73 -29.19
CA THR A 29 -11.98 -20.37 -30.15
C THR A 29 -12.70 -19.07 -29.79
N LEU A 30 -12.19 -18.31 -28.82
CA LEU A 30 -12.79 -17.07 -28.35
C LEU A 30 -12.57 -15.96 -29.38
N SER A 31 -13.45 -14.95 -29.38
CA SER A 31 -13.30 -13.79 -30.24
C SER A 31 -12.13 -12.91 -29.79
N ASP A 32 -11.47 -12.25 -30.74
CA ASP A 32 -10.34 -11.36 -30.43
C ASP A 32 -10.75 -10.20 -29.52
N LYS A 33 -11.98 -9.67 -29.67
CA LYS A 33 -12.52 -8.66 -28.77
C LYS A 33 -12.64 -9.15 -27.33
N TYR A 34 -13.08 -10.40 -27.13
CA TYR A 34 -13.16 -11.00 -25.79
C TYR A 34 -11.77 -11.17 -25.19
N LYS A 35 -10.82 -11.75 -25.94
CA LYS A 35 -9.43 -11.93 -25.49
C LYS A 35 -8.81 -10.59 -25.11
N LYS A 36 -8.98 -9.57 -25.96
CA LYS A 36 -8.50 -8.21 -25.70
C LYS A 36 -9.10 -7.63 -24.42
N GLY A 37 -10.41 -7.76 -24.21
CA GLY A 37 -11.06 -7.31 -22.97
C GLY A 37 -10.49 -7.99 -21.72
N ARG A 38 -10.22 -9.30 -21.78
CA ARG A 38 -9.59 -10.03 -20.66
C ARG A 38 -8.16 -9.55 -20.39
N VAL A 39 -7.37 -9.30 -21.43
CA VAL A 39 -6.00 -8.79 -21.32
C VAL A 39 -6.00 -7.38 -20.72
N ASP A 40 -6.81 -6.48 -21.27
CA ASP A 40 -6.86 -5.08 -20.85
C ASP A 40 -7.33 -4.98 -19.38
N ALA A 41 -8.31 -5.78 -18.98
CA ALA A 41 -8.75 -5.86 -17.59
C ALA A 41 -7.67 -6.42 -16.65
N SER A 42 -6.95 -7.47 -17.04
CA SER A 42 -5.87 -8.04 -16.23
C SER A 42 -4.69 -7.08 -16.05
N LEU A 43 -4.35 -6.29 -17.08
CA LEU A 43 -3.35 -5.23 -16.97
C LEU A 43 -3.78 -4.16 -15.98
N TRP A 44 -5.02 -3.66 -16.11
CA TRP A 44 -5.56 -2.67 -15.20
C TRP A 44 -5.60 -3.16 -13.74
N LEU A 45 -6.01 -4.42 -13.51
CA LEU A 45 -6.01 -5.01 -12.18
C LEU A 45 -4.60 -5.11 -11.59
N ASN A 46 -3.58 -5.44 -12.39
CA ASN A 46 -2.18 -5.44 -11.94
C ASN A 46 -1.73 -4.03 -11.52
N GLU A 47 -2.08 -2.99 -12.26
CA GLU A 47 -1.77 -1.60 -11.88
C GLU A 47 -2.44 -1.21 -10.56
N MET A 48 -3.70 -1.59 -10.36
CA MET A 48 -4.42 -1.37 -9.10
C MET A 48 -3.74 -2.09 -7.93
N ILE A 49 -3.36 -3.36 -8.12
CA ILE A 49 -2.66 -4.14 -7.10
C ILE A 49 -1.34 -3.47 -6.72
N TYR A 50 -0.55 -3.03 -7.71
CA TYR A 50 0.71 -2.33 -7.48
C TYR A 50 0.49 -1.05 -6.64
N PHE A 51 -0.55 -0.27 -6.95
CA PHE A 51 -0.92 0.91 -6.16
C PHE A 51 -1.18 0.55 -4.69
N PHE A 52 -1.99 -0.49 -4.42
CA PHE A 52 -2.29 -0.90 -3.05
C PHE A 52 -1.07 -1.43 -2.30
N LEU A 53 -0.22 -2.22 -2.96
CA LEU A 53 1.03 -2.71 -2.37
C LEU A 53 1.99 -1.55 -2.03
N ASN A 54 2.10 -0.55 -2.90
CA ASN A 54 2.91 0.63 -2.61
C ASN A 54 2.34 1.47 -1.47
N LYS A 55 1.01 1.64 -1.43
CA LYS A 55 0.35 2.32 -0.31
C LYS A 55 0.62 1.62 1.02
N GLU A 56 0.60 0.29 1.03
CA GLU A 56 0.93 -0.50 2.20
C GLU A 56 2.40 -0.32 2.62
N LYS A 57 3.34 -0.39 1.67
CA LYS A 57 4.78 -0.15 1.93
C LYS A 57 5.05 1.22 2.54
N ASN A 58 4.31 2.23 2.10
CA ASN A 58 4.47 3.60 2.58
C ASN A 58 3.62 3.89 3.82
N PHE A 59 2.79 2.96 4.30
CA PHE A 59 1.84 3.25 5.37
C PHE A 59 2.51 3.73 6.66
N LEU A 60 3.58 3.06 7.10
CA LEU A 60 4.33 3.48 8.30
C LEU A 60 5.04 4.82 8.09
N HIS A 61 5.53 5.08 6.86
CA HIS A 61 6.11 6.38 6.51
C HIS A 61 5.05 7.49 6.55
N ASP A 62 3.89 7.26 5.94
CA ASP A 62 2.77 8.21 5.93
C ASP A 62 2.27 8.50 7.36
N PHE A 63 2.28 7.48 8.22
CA PHE A 63 1.95 7.61 9.65
C PHE A 63 3.01 8.42 10.42
N ASP A 64 4.30 8.15 10.20
CA ASP A 64 5.41 8.94 10.76
C ASP A 64 5.31 10.43 10.36
N GLU A 65 5.05 10.70 9.08
CA GLU A 65 4.83 12.06 8.59
C GLU A 65 3.60 12.73 9.22
N GLU A 66 2.53 11.97 9.49
CA GLU A 66 1.38 12.50 10.21
C GLU A 66 1.73 12.86 11.66
N ILE A 67 2.51 12.04 12.37
CA ILE A 67 2.98 12.38 13.73
C ILE A 67 3.79 13.69 13.71
N LYS A 68 4.69 13.88 12.74
CA LYS A 68 5.45 15.14 12.58
C LYS A 68 4.50 16.33 12.39
N ARG A 69 3.49 16.19 11.52
CA ARG A 69 2.48 17.24 11.33
C ARG A 69 1.70 17.55 12.60
N GLN A 70 1.36 16.55 13.41
CA GLN A 70 0.65 16.76 14.68
C GLN A 70 1.54 17.45 15.72
N LYS A 71 2.82 17.09 15.83
CA LYS A 71 3.78 17.82 16.69
C LYS A 71 3.86 19.31 16.35
N VAL A 72 3.83 19.66 15.05
CA VAL A 72 3.77 21.07 14.61
C VAL A 72 2.49 21.76 15.08
N LYS A 73 1.32 21.09 14.98
CA LYS A 73 0.04 21.67 15.46
C LYS A 73 0.02 21.87 16.96
N VAL A 74 0.61 20.95 17.72
CA VAL A 74 0.74 21.03 19.19
C VAL A 74 1.54 22.25 19.63
N ASN A 75 2.36 22.86 18.76
CA ASN A 75 3.11 24.07 19.13
C ASN A 75 2.23 25.25 19.55
N ASN A 76 0.98 25.30 19.10
CA ASN A 76 0.03 26.37 19.41
C ASN A 76 -0.68 26.18 20.77
N VAL A 77 -0.42 25.07 21.48
CA VAL A 77 -0.99 24.80 22.80
C VAL A 77 -0.34 25.72 23.85
N LYS A 78 -1.17 26.49 24.55
CA LYS A 78 -0.71 27.52 25.51
C LYS A 78 -0.22 26.97 26.84
N ASN A 79 -0.81 25.89 27.33
CA ASN A 79 -0.42 25.30 28.61
C ASN A 79 0.87 24.48 28.41
N PRO A 80 1.99 24.87 29.05
CA PRO A 80 3.29 24.25 28.78
C PRO A 80 3.36 22.79 29.23
N ASN A 81 2.78 22.46 30.39
CA ASN A 81 2.80 21.08 30.90
C ASN A 81 1.94 20.16 30.03
N TYR A 82 0.76 20.62 29.61
CA TYR A 82 -0.10 19.86 28.70
C TYR A 82 0.53 19.70 27.32
N LYS A 83 1.13 20.77 26.78
CA LYS A 83 1.89 20.73 25.52
C LYS A 83 3.02 19.72 25.60
N GLN A 84 3.79 19.73 26.68
CA GLN A 84 4.91 18.81 26.85
C GLN A 84 4.43 17.35 26.86
N GLY A 85 3.36 17.04 27.62
CA GLY A 85 2.80 15.68 27.63
C GLY A 85 2.33 15.20 26.26
N LEU A 86 1.75 16.08 25.43
CA LEU A 86 1.40 15.74 24.05
C LEU A 86 2.63 15.47 23.18
N ILE A 87 3.69 16.27 23.30
CA ILE A 87 4.92 16.09 22.53
C ILE A 87 5.66 14.82 22.97
N ASP A 88 5.67 14.52 24.27
CA ASP A 88 6.33 13.34 24.83
C ASP A 88 5.70 12.06 24.28
N GLU A 89 4.37 11.92 24.38
CA GLU A 89 3.64 10.74 23.87
C GLU A 89 3.85 10.58 22.34
N LEU A 90 3.71 11.67 21.59
CA LEU A 90 3.97 11.65 20.14
C LEU A 90 5.43 11.29 19.80
N SER A 91 6.39 11.52 20.71
CA SER A 91 7.79 11.16 20.50
C SER A 91 8.06 9.69 20.82
N ILE A 92 7.51 9.19 21.93
CA ILE A 92 7.60 7.77 22.29
C ILE A 92 7.02 6.90 21.17
N ILE A 93 5.83 7.21 20.68
CA ILE A 93 5.22 6.42 19.59
C ILE A 93 6.01 6.55 18.27
N GLN A 94 6.59 7.71 17.99
CA GLN A 94 7.41 7.89 16.79
C GLN A 94 8.68 7.04 16.84
N GLU A 95 9.31 6.94 18.00
CA GLU A 95 10.49 6.10 18.20
C GLU A 95 10.19 4.62 17.93
N LEU A 96 9.02 4.12 18.32
CA LEU A 96 8.59 2.75 18.03
C LEU A 96 8.49 2.44 16.53
N ILE A 97 8.25 3.44 15.68
CA ILE A 97 8.20 3.25 14.21
C ILE A 97 9.60 3.03 13.64
N HIS A 98 10.62 3.65 14.25
CA HIS A 98 12.02 3.61 13.77
C HIS A 98 12.83 2.49 14.43
N ASP A 99 12.29 1.91 15.51
CA ASP A 99 12.89 0.76 16.17
C ASP A 99 12.91 -0.45 15.21
N ARG A 100 14.11 -0.99 15.01
CA ARG A 100 14.35 -2.11 14.10
C ARG A 100 13.85 -3.43 14.67
N ASP A 101 13.65 -3.51 15.99
CA ASP A 101 13.21 -4.71 16.68
C ASP A 101 11.68 -4.92 16.61
N PHE A 102 10.95 -3.94 16.05
CA PHE A 102 9.48 -3.98 15.89
C PHE A 102 9.00 -4.40 14.48
N ASN A 103 9.91 -4.67 13.53
CA ASN A 103 9.60 -5.02 12.13
C ASN A 103 9.83 -6.50 11.77
#